data_AF-A0A1F0N7U6-F1
#
_entry.id   AF-A0A1F0N7U6-F1
#
_cell.length_a   1.000
_cell.length_b   1.000
_cell.length_c   1.000
_cell.angle_alpha   90.00
_cell.angle_beta   90.00
_cell.angle_gamma   90.00
#
_symmetry.space_group_name_H-M   'P 1'
#
loop_
_entity.id
_entity.type
_entity.pdbx_description
1 polymer ?
#
loop_
_entity_poly.entity_id
_entity_poly.type
_entity_poly.pdbx_seq_one_letter_code
_entity_poly.pdbx_strand_id
1 'polypeptide(L)'
;MKSYQEVYKILATEKDYVSGEKIAERLSLSRTSVWKAIQRLQQEGLEINSIKNRGYKLLQGDLILPQEIEDQSPVTVRFKPQTKSTQTDAKEALEAGSNGDTLYLSTSQTSGRGRFQRPYFSPPQGGIYMSLHLKPNLPYQDLPAYTLLTAGAIYKAIKNLSLIDVDIKWVNDIYLNQKKIAGILTEAITSVETGLVTDVIIGVGINFSITDFPKNLQTKAGSLFQQKAPITRNELIAEIWKCFYETEVDELLYLYKKRSIVLGKEISFKQDSEIISGRACEISDHGQLQIELPTGEKIWLHSGEVSLTKW
;
A
#
# COMPACT_ATOMS: atom_id res chain seq x y z
N MET A 1 -8.82 -3.93 -24.12
CA MET A 1 -8.61 -2.78 -23.20
C MET A 1 -9.55 -1.65 -23.60
N LYS A 2 -9.93 -0.74 -22.69
CA LYS A 2 -10.78 0.41 -23.05
C LYS A 2 -9.96 1.45 -23.84
N SER A 3 -10.58 2.17 -24.77
CA SER A 3 -9.89 3.11 -25.67
C SER A 3 -9.07 4.19 -24.95
N TYR A 4 -9.55 4.71 -23.80
CA TYR A 4 -8.80 5.71 -23.04
C TYR A 4 -7.55 5.14 -22.34
N GLN A 5 -7.52 3.85 -22.02
CA GLN A 5 -6.34 3.18 -21.47
C GLN A 5 -5.25 3.04 -22.53
N GLU A 6 -5.62 2.73 -23.78
CA GLU A 6 -4.67 2.72 -24.92
C GLU A 6 -4.10 4.10 -25.20
N VAL A 7 -4.94 5.15 -25.17
CA VAL A 7 -4.49 6.54 -25.29
C VAL A 7 -3.50 6.89 -24.16
N TYR A 8 -3.79 6.48 -22.92
CA TYR A 8 -2.88 6.67 -21.80
C TYR A 8 -1.52 6.01 -22.03
N LYS A 9 -1.48 4.75 -22.49
CA LYS A 9 -0.21 4.05 -22.77
C LYS A 9 0.66 4.79 -23.79
N ILE A 10 0.04 5.36 -24.83
CA ILE A 10 0.76 6.20 -25.80
C ILE A 10 1.34 7.44 -25.10
N LEU A 11 0.53 8.15 -24.30
CA LEU A 11 0.99 9.37 -23.62
C LEU A 11 2.05 9.10 -22.55
N ALA A 12 1.99 7.95 -21.87
CA ALA A 12 2.94 7.56 -20.82
C ALA A 12 4.32 7.21 -21.37
N THR A 13 4.40 6.77 -22.63
CA THR A 13 5.67 6.37 -23.27
C THR A 13 6.33 7.51 -24.08
N GLU A 14 5.56 8.51 -24.48
CA GLU A 14 6.04 9.60 -25.32
C GLU A 14 6.63 10.75 -24.48
N LYS A 15 7.88 11.14 -24.79
CA LYS A 15 8.61 12.18 -24.04
C LYS A 15 8.12 13.60 -24.34
N ASP A 16 7.50 13.80 -25.50
CA ASP A 16 6.95 15.09 -25.92
C ASP A 16 5.52 14.97 -26.45
N TYR A 17 4.95 16.09 -26.91
CA TYR A 17 3.57 16.15 -27.38
C TYR A 17 3.31 15.17 -28.53
N VAL A 18 2.14 14.54 -28.49
CA VAL A 18 1.63 13.65 -29.55
C VAL A 18 0.35 14.25 -30.12
N SER A 19 0.29 14.43 -31.43
CA SER A 19 -0.91 14.96 -32.08
C SER A 19 -2.10 14.00 -31.94
N GLY A 20 -3.30 14.53 -31.77
CA GLY A 20 -4.51 13.71 -31.69
C GLY A 20 -4.79 12.91 -32.97
N GLU A 21 -4.24 13.34 -34.10
CA GLU A 21 -4.28 12.63 -35.39
C GLU A 21 -3.38 11.40 -35.38
N LYS A 22 -2.13 11.55 -34.91
CA LYS A 22 -1.20 10.43 -34.75
C LYS A 22 -1.71 9.39 -33.76
N ILE A 23 -2.36 9.82 -32.67
CA ILE A 23 -3.00 8.90 -31.71
C ILE A 23 -4.19 8.17 -32.39
N ALA A 24 -5.02 8.91 -33.12
CA ALA A 24 -6.19 8.38 -33.83
C ALA A 24 -5.77 7.31 -34.87
N GLU A 25 -4.77 7.60 -35.69
CA GLU A 25 -4.21 6.67 -36.68
C GLU A 25 -3.65 5.40 -36.02
N ARG A 26 -2.79 5.55 -35.00
CA ARG A 26 -2.18 4.42 -34.30
C ARG A 26 -3.20 3.45 -33.69
N LEU A 27 -4.30 3.99 -33.16
CA LEU A 27 -5.33 3.21 -32.48
C LEU A 27 -6.54 2.86 -33.37
N SER A 28 -6.52 3.24 -34.65
CA SER A 28 -7.69 3.13 -35.54
C SER A 28 -8.97 3.76 -34.93
N LEU A 29 -8.82 4.94 -34.33
CA LEU A 29 -9.89 5.71 -33.68
C LEU A 29 -10.17 7.01 -34.43
N SER A 30 -11.33 7.62 -34.19
CA SER A 30 -11.59 9.00 -34.65
C SER A 30 -10.88 10.02 -33.76
N ARG A 31 -10.55 11.21 -34.31
CA ARG A 31 -10.03 12.34 -33.49
C ARG A 31 -10.98 12.71 -32.35
N THR A 32 -12.29 12.59 -32.57
CA THR A 32 -13.31 12.82 -31.53
C THR A 32 -13.23 11.77 -30.42
N SER A 33 -12.96 10.52 -30.75
CA SER A 33 -12.75 9.44 -29.77
C SER A 33 -11.49 9.69 -28.93
N VAL A 34 -10.41 10.15 -29.56
CA VAL A 34 -9.18 10.56 -28.84
C VAL A 34 -9.48 11.72 -27.90
N TRP A 35 -10.17 12.77 -28.35
CA TRP A 35 -10.54 13.90 -27.50
C TRP A 35 -11.38 13.45 -26.29
N LYS A 36 -12.38 12.58 -26.48
CA LYS A 36 -13.17 11.99 -25.38
C LYS A 36 -12.31 11.17 -24.42
N ALA A 37 -11.34 10.42 -24.92
CA ALA A 37 -10.39 9.69 -24.09
C ALA A 37 -9.53 10.63 -23.24
N ILE A 38 -9.02 11.73 -23.81
CA ILE A 38 -8.26 12.74 -23.07
C ILE A 38 -9.11 13.35 -21.96
N GLN A 39 -10.36 13.73 -22.25
CA GLN A 39 -11.28 14.27 -21.25
C GLN A 39 -11.51 13.27 -20.11
N ARG A 40 -11.68 11.99 -20.43
CA ARG A 40 -11.81 10.93 -19.41
C ARG A 40 -10.56 10.82 -18.54
N LEU A 41 -9.36 10.82 -19.14
CA LEU A 41 -8.11 10.75 -18.39
C LEU A 41 -7.94 11.94 -17.44
N GLN A 42 -8.32 13.14 -17.88
CA GLN A 42 -8.32 14.33 -17.00
C GLN A 42 -9.32 14.19 -15.84
N GLN A 43 -10.49 13.57 -16.07
CA GLN A 43 -11.45 13.26 -14.99
C GLN A 43 -10.92 12.23 -13.99
N GLU A 44 -10.06 11.31 -14.41
CA GLU A 44 -9.35 10.37 -13.52
C GLU A 44 -8.21 11.05 -12.73
N GLY A 45 -7.97 12.35 -12.95
CA GLY A 45 -6.98 13.14 -12.23
C GLY A 45 -5.61 13.22 -12.91
N LEU A 46 -5.48 12.79 -14.18
CA LEU A 46 -4.23 12.93 -14.92
C LEU A 46 -4.09 14.37 -15.44
N GLU A 47 -2.92 14.96 -15.20
CA GLU A 47 -2.58 16.28 -15.71
C GLU A 47 -2.09 16.17 -17.15
N ILE A 48 -2.95 16.50 -18.10
CA ILE A 48 -2.64 16.45 -19.54
C ILE A 48 -2.64 17.87 -20.10
N ASN A 49 -1.50 18.31 -20.62
CA ASN A 49 -1.42 19.57 -21.35
C ASN A 49 -1.88 19.38 -22.81
N SER A 50 -2.72 20.30 -23.28
CA SER A 50 -3.28 20.30 -24.62
C SER A 50 -2.93 21.60 -25.34
N ILE A 51 -2.15 21.51 -26.42
CA ILE A 51 -1.76 22.67 -27.23
C ILE A 51 -2.36 22.54 -28.63
N LYS A 52 -3.08 23.58 -29.06
CA LYS A 52 -3.64 23.67 -30.42
C LYS A 52 -2.52 23.50 -31.45
N ASN A 53 -2.74 22.67 -32.46
CA ASN A 53 -1.77 22.33 -33.52
C ASN A 53 -0.48 21.60 -33.07
N ARG A 54 -0.36 21.21 -31.78
CA ARG A 54 0.78 20.42 -31.29
C ARG A 54 0.34 19.06 -30.73
N GLY A 55 -0.76 19.02 -29.98
CA GLY A 55 -1.34 17.79 -29.44
C GLY A 55 -1.38 17.73 -27.92
N TYR A 56 -1.18 16.54 -27.37
CA TYR A 56 -1.34 16.20 -25.96
C TYR A 56 -0.03 15.74 -25.34
N LYS A 57 0.21 16.09 -24.08
CA LYS A 57 1.35 15.62 -23.28
C LYS A 57 0.91 15.31 -21.85
N LEU A 58 1.24 14.12 -21.36
CA LEU A 58 1.06 13.77 -19.95
C LEU A 58 2.12 14.48 -19.12
N LEU A 59 1.70 15.35 -18.21
CA LEU A 59 2.58 16.07 -17.29
C LEU A 59 2.81 15.26 -16.01
N GLN A 60 1.71 14.81 -15.39
CA GLN A 60 1.72 14.15 -14.09
C GLN A 60 0.50 13.21 -13.94
N GLY A 61 0.65 12.23 -13.05
CA GLY A 61 -0.36 11.24 -12.73
C GLY A 61 -0.23 9.98 -13.58
N ASP A 62 -0.93 8.96 -13.13
CA ASP A 62 -0.96 7.64 -13.75
C ASP A 62 -2.37 7.05 -13.67
N LEU A 63 -2.61 6.00 -14.44
CA LEU A 63 -3.86 5.26 -14.44
C LEU A 63 -3.62 3.87 -13.86
N ILE A 64 -4.49 3.42 -12.96
CA ILE A 64 -4.45 2.03 -12.47
C ILE A 64 -4.87 1.09 -13.59
N LEU A 65 -3.96 0.17 -13.94
CA LEU A 65 -4.13 -0.81 -15.01
C LEU A 65 -3.91 -2.21 -14.41
N PRO A 66 -5.00 -2.91 -14.01
CA PRO A 66 -4.91 -4.22 -13.36
C PRO A 66 -4.03 -5.23 -14.10
N GLN A 67 -4.15 -5.29 -15.43
CA GLN A 67 -3.34 -6.19 -16.25
C GLN A 67 -1.83 -5.94 -16.12
N GLU A 68 -1.39 -4.67 -16.02
CA GLU A 68 0.04 -4.37 -15.86
C GLU A 68 0.59 -4.87 -14.51
N ILE A 69 -0.26 -4.88 -13.49
CA ILE A 69 0.08 -5.40 -12.17
C ILE A 69 0.12 -6.93 -12.21
N GLU A 70 -0.90 -7.56 -12.79
CA GLU A 70 -0.98 -9.03 -12.94
C GLU A 70 0.15 -9.59 -13.81
N ASP A 71 0.59 -8.88 -14.85
CA ASP A 71 1.69 -9.29 -15.73
C ASP A 71 3.06 -9.28 -15.02
N GLN A 72 3.19 -8.54 -13.91
CA GLN A 72 4.45 -8.30 -13.21
C GLN A 72 4.47 -8.83 -11.77
N SER A 73 3.39 -9.45 -11.31
CA SER A 73 3.28 -9.96 -9.94
C SER A 73 2.33 -11.17 -9.87
N PRO A 74 2.52 -12.08 -8.91
CA PRO A 74 1.77 -13.33 -8.85
C PRO A 74 0.38 -13.18 -8.20
N VAL A 75 -0.31 -12.05 -8.42
CA VAL A 75 -1.64 -11.78 -7.84
C VAL A 75 -2.68 -11.55 -8.94
N THR A 76 -3.92 -11.97 -8.66
CA THR A 76 -5.08 -11.58 -9.49
C THR A 76 -5.67 -10.29 -8.95
N VAL A 77 -5.93 -9.30 -9.81
CA VAL A 77 -6.37 -7.96 -9.38
C VAL A 77 -7.88 -7.77 -9.59
N ARG A 78 -8.54 -7.27 -8.55
CA ARG A 78 -9.94 -6.84 -8.56
C ARG A 78 -9.99 -5.35 -8.25
N PHE A 79 -10.11 -4.53 -9.29
CA PHE A 79 -10.06 -3.08 -9.16
C PHE A 79 -11.45 -2.43 -9.13
N LYS A 80 -11.72 -1.63 -8.09
CA LYS A 80 -12.86 -0.72 -8.00
C LYS A 80 -12.33 0.72 -7.79
N PRO A 81 -12.59 1.70 -8.67
CA PRO A 81 -12.09 3.08 -8.49
C PRO A 81 -12.49 3.72 -7.14
N GLN A 82 -13.66 3.36 -6.64
CA GLN A 82 -14.14 3.77 -5.33
C GLN A 82 -14.81 2.59 -4.64
N THR A 83 -14.53 2.43 -3.35
CA THR A 83 -15.17 1.42 -2.50
C THR A 83 -15.47 2.01 -1.11
N LYS A 84 -16.20 1.26 -0.28
CA LYS A 84 -16.26 1.54 1.16
C LYS A 84 -14.92 1.21 1.82
N SER A 85 -14.41 0.01 1.56
CA SER A 85 -13.11 -0.47 2.05
C SER A 85 -12.67 -1.67 1.24
N THR A 86 -11.41 -1.71 0.80
CA THR A 86 -10.81 -2.87 0.13
C THR A 86 -10.77 -4.10 1.04
N GLN A 87 -10.65 -3.89 2.35
CA GLN A 87 -10.76 -4.96 3.36
C GLN A 87 -12.16 -5.58 3.38
N THR A 88 -13.20 -4.75 3.19
CA THR A 88 -14.59 -5.22 3.12
C THR A 88 -14.85 -5.93 1.79
N ASP A 89 -14.33 -5.39 0.67
CA ASP A 89 -14.43 -6.07 -0.63
C ASP A 89 -13.83 -7.49 -0.58
N ALA A 90 -12.70 -7.67 0.10
CA ALA A 90 -12.08 -8.97 0.29
C ALA A 90 -12.94 -9.93 1.13
N LYS A 91 -13.56 -9.43 2.21
CA LYS A 91 -14.47 -10.22 3.07
C LYS A 91 -15.76 -10.64 2.34
N GLU A 92 -16.35 -9.74 1.57
CA GLU A 92 -17.54 -10.06 0.78
C GLU A 92 -17.23 -11.11 -0.30
N ALA A 93 -16.06 -11.02 -0.92
CA ALA A 93 -15.64 -11.99 -1.93
C ALA A 93 -15.27 -13.36 -1.33
N LEU A 94 -14.74 -13.40 -0.11
CA LEU A 94 -14.54 -14.63 0.67
C LEU A 94 -15.85 -15.40 0.84
N GLU A 95 -16.91 -14.72 1.26
CA GLU A 95 -18.26 -15.31 1.41
C GLU A 95 -18.81 -15.83 0.08
N ALA A 96 -18.40 -15.21 -1.04
CA ALA A 96 -18.74 -15.63 -2.40
C ALA A 96 -17.83 -16.75 -2.97
N GLY A 97 -16.89 -17.28 -2.18
CA GLY A 97 -16.02 -18.39 -2.57
C GLY A 97 -14.78 -17.97 -3.37
N SER A 98 -14.26 -16.77 -3.15
CA SER A 98 -13.05 -16.29 -3.84
C SER A 98 -11.82 -17.18 -3.60
N ASN A 99 -10.95 -17.22 -4.60
CA ASN A 99 -9.66 -17.91 -4.54
C ASN A 99 -8.62 -17.05 -3.81
N GLY A 100 -7.62 -17.70 -3.23
CA GLY A 100 -6.45 -17.02 -2.67
C GLY A 100 -5.68 -16.23 -3.73
N ASP A 101 -4.72 -15.44 -3.28
CA ASP A 101 -3.83 -14.61 -4.09
C ASP A 101 -4.57 -13.55 -4.92
N THR A 102 -5.74 -13.12 -4.41
CA THR A 102 -6.55 -12.07 -5.02
C THR A 102 -6.33 -10.73 -4.30
N LEU A 103 -5.90 -9.71 -5.06
CA LEU A 103 -5.70 -8.34 -4.62
C LEU A 103 -6.91 -7.47 -4.94
N TYR A 104 -7.63 -7.02 -3.91
CA TYR A 104 -8.70 -6.04 -4.03
C TYR A 104 -8.09 -4.65 -3.98
N LEU A 105 -8.21 -3.88 -5.05
CA LEU A 105 -7.51 -2.61 -5.24
C LEU A 105 -8.50 -1.46 -5.45
N SER A 106 -8.20 -0.30 -4.88
CA SER A 106 -8.94 0.92 -5.10
C SER A 106 -8.06 2.16 -5.08
N THR A 107 -8.49 3.20 -5.80
CA THR A 107 -7.90 4.55 -5.70
C THR A 107 -8.53 5.39 -4.60
N SER A 108 -9.63 4.96 -3.97
CA SER A 108 -10.28 5.71 -2.90
C SER A 108 -11.22 4.89 -2.01
N GLN A 109 -11.34 5.26 -0.74
CA GLN A 109 -12.22 4.58 0.20
C GLN A 109 -13.10 5.60 0.95
N THR A 110 -14.40 5.35 1.01
CA THR A 110 -15.34 6.21 1.77
C THR A 110 -15.44 5.81 3.25
N SER A 111 -14.95 4.64 3.63
CA SER A 111 -14.99 4.09 4.98
C SER A 111 -13.75 3.27 5.31
N GLY A 112 -12.58 3.70 4.80
CA GLY A 112 -11.29 3.08 5.10
C GLY A 112 -11.00 3.06 6.60
N ARG A 113 -10.48 1.95 7.12
CA ARG A 113 -10.18 1.77 8.54
C ARG A 113 -8.77 1.21 8.74
N GLY A 114 -8.12 1.69 9.79
CA GLY A 114 -6.91 1.08 10.34
C GLY A 114 -7.21 0.24 11.58
N ARG A 115 -6.16 -0.09 12.33
CA ARG A 115 -6.27 -0.79 13.62
C ARG A 115 -7.17 -0.03 14.60
N PHE A 116 -7.81 -0.77 15.50
CA PHE A 116 -8.75 -0.23 16.49
C PHE A 116 -9.91 0.59 15.88
N GLN A 117 -10.34 0.23 14.65
CA GLN A 117 -11.43 0.87 13.92
C GLN A 117 -11.21 2.37 13.63
N ARG A 118 -9.97 2.86 13.72
CA ARG A 118 -9.65 4.27 13.44
C ARG A 118 -9.85 4.58 11.95
N PRO A 119 -10.43 5.74 11.59
CA PRO A 119 -10.54 6.14 10.19
C PRO A 119 -9.18 6.19 9.50
N TYR A 120 -9.10 5.67 8.27
CA TYR A 120 -7.93 5.79 7.40
C TYR A 120 -8.25 6.75 6.26
N PHE A 121 -7.60 7.92 6.26
CA PHE A 121 -7.82 8.94 5.24
C PHE A 121 -7.47 8.41 3.85
N SER A 122 -8.47 8.33 2.96
CA SER A 122 -8.36 7.67 1.67
C SER A 122 -8.93 8.51 0.51
N PRO A 123 -8.33 9.68 0.18
CA PRO A 123 -8.88 10.60 -0.82
C PRO A 123 -8.95 9.99 -2.23
N PRO A 124 -9.74 10.60 -3.15
CA PRO A 124 -9.89 10.16 -4.54
C PRO A 124 -8.59 10.01 -5.35
N GLN A 125 -7.55 10.75 -4.99
CA GLN A 125 -6.31 10.86 -5.75
C GLN A 125 -5.08 10.72 -4.84
N GLY A 126 -3.98 10.24 -5.43
CA GLY A 126 -2.68 10.15 -4.77
C GLY A 126 -2.52 9.00 -3.79
N GLY A 127 -3.53 8.16 -3.58
CA GLY A 127 -3.45 6.97 -2.72
C GLY A 127 -3.36 5.65 -3.48
N ILE A 128 -2.89 4.63 -2.78
CA ILE A 128 -3.03 3.21 -3.11
C ILE A 128 -3.70 2.54 -1.91
N TYR A 129 -4.85 1.92 -2.12
CA TYR A 129 -5.53 1.17 -1.07
C TYR A 129 -5.80 -0.23 -1.61
N MET A 130 -5.27 -1.24 -0.94
CA MET A 130 -5.33 -2.60 -1.43
C MET A 130 -5.44 -3.61 -0.28
N SER A 131 -6.13 -4.72 -0.52
CA SER A 131 -6.20 -5.85 0.41
C SER A 131 -5.90 -7.14 -0.34
N LEU A 132 -4.85 -7.85 0.08
CA LEU A 132 -4.53 -9.18 -0.45
C LEU A 132 -5.23 -10.25 0.38
N HIS A 133 -5.98 -11.13 -0.27
CA HIS A 133 -6.56 -12.32 0.34
C HIS A 133 -5.66 -13.54 0.10
N LEU A 134 -5.31 -14.24 1.18
CA LEU A 134 -4.51 -15.47 1.20
C LEU A 134 -5.31 -16.60 1.84
N LYS A 135 -4.99 -17.86 1.48
CA LYS A 135 -5.62 -19.07 2.04
C LYS A 135 -4.59 -20.03 2.64
N PRO A 136 -3.94 -19.69 3.77
CA PRO A 136 -2.85 -20.49 4.32
C PRO A 136 -3.30 -21.89 4.76
N ASN A 137 -4.50 -22.03 5.34
CA ASN A 137 -5.00 -23.28 5.92
C ASN A 137 -4.02 -23.89 6.94
N LEU A 138 -3.53 -23.05 7.85
CA LEU A 138 -2.53 -23.42 8.86
C LEU A 138 -3.05 -23.21 10.29
N PRO A 139 -2.52 -23.94 11.29
CA PRO A 139 -2.67 -23.57 12.69
C PRO A 139 -2.10 -22.17 12.96
N TYR A 140 -2.69 -21.45 13.93
CA TYR A 140 -2.28 -20.07 14.23
C TYR A 140 -0.78 -19.93 14.54
N GLN A 141 -0.21 -20.89 15.27
CA GLN A 141 1.20 -20.90 15.67
C GLN A 141 2.19 -21.05 14.49
N ASP A 142 1.72 -21.62 13.38
CA ASP A 142 2.52 -21.87 12.18
C ASP A 142 2.34 -20.75 11.13
N LEU A 143 1.50 -19.75 11.42
CA LEU A 143 1.29 -18.65 10.49
C LEU A 143 2.54 -17.80 10.33
N PRO A 144 2.91 -17.46 9.08
CA PRO A 144 3.91 -16.44 8.82
C PRO A 144 3.53 -15.10 9.47
N ALA A 145 4.53 -14.32 9.87
CA ALA A 145 4.33 -12.96 10.38
C ALA A 145 3.97 -11.99 9.25
N TYR A 146 2.81 -12.19 8.60
CA TYR A 146 2.38 -11.49 7.39
C TYR A 146 2.49 -9.97 7.46
N THR A 147 2.25 -9.36 8.62
CA THR A 147 2.44 -7.92 8.82
C THR A 147 3.90 -7.49 8.63
N LEU A 148 4.85 -8.25 9.22
CA LEU A 148 6.28 -7.98 9.09
C LEU A 148 6.76 -8.23 7.66
N LEU A 149 6.34 -9.35 7.06
CA LEU A 149 6.70 -9.70 5.68
C LEU A 149 6.23 -8.63 4.70
N THR A 150 4.99 -8.16 4.85
CA THR A 150 4.43 -7.08 4.04
C THR A 150 5.20 -5.77 4.23
N ALA A 151 5.55 -5.41 5.45
CA ALA A 151 6.34 -4.21 5.72
C ALA A 151 7.76 -4.29 5.12
N GLY A 152 8.42 -5.44 5.22
CA GLY A 152 9.70 -5.71 4.57
C GLY A 152 9.60 -5.63 3.04
N ALA A 153 8.55 -6.19 2.46
CA ALA A 153 8.30 -6.16 1.01
C ALA A 153 8.01 -4.73 0.51
N ILE A 154 7.25 -3.94 1.27
CA ILE A 154 7.03 -2.51 0.98
C ILE A 154 8.35 -1.74 1.00
N TYR A 155 9.17 -1.94 2.03
CA TYR A 155 10.50 -1.31 2.08
C TYR A 155 11.34 -1.70 0.86
N LYS A 156 11.44 -3.00 0.54
CA LYS A 156 12.24 -3.51 -0.57
C LYS A 156 11.77 -2.95 -1.92
N ALA A 157 10.47 -2.96 -2.17
CA ALA A 157 9.89 -2.42 -3.40
C ALA A 157 10.15 -0.92 -3.57
N ILE A 158 9.94 -0.13 -2.51
CA ILE A 158 10.26 1.31 -2.53
C ILE A 158 11.75 1.52 -2.81
N LYS A 159 12.62 0.74 -2.16
CA LYS A 159 14.07 0.84 -2.33
C LYS A 159 14.49 0.48 -3.75
N ASN A 160 13.97 -0.60 -4.33
CA ASN A 160 14.29 -1.06 -5.68
C ASN A 160 13.90 -0.03 -6.75
N LEU A 161 12.71 0.54 -6.62
CA LEU A 161 12.11 1.39 -7.65
C LEU A 161 12.52 2.87 -7.56
N SER A 162 12.84 3.35 -6.36
CA SER A 162 13.07 4.79 -6.12
C SER A 162 14.36 5.11 -5.38
N LEU A 163 15.09 4.10 -4.88
CA LEU A 163 16.27 4.23 -4.04
C LEU A 163 16.03 4.91 -2.68
N ILE A 164 14.77 5.25 -2.35
CA ILE A 164 14.37 5.86 -1.08
C ILE A 164 14.47 4.83 0.04
N ASP A 165 15.04 5.23 1.17
CA ASP A 165 14.95 4.48 2.41
C ASP A 165 13.76 4.96 3.23
N VAL A 166 12.93 4.01 3.66
CA VAL A 166 11.82 4.24 4.57
C VAL A 166 12.04 3.50 5.88
N ASP A 167 11.42 4.03 6.92
CA ASP A 167 11.48 3.54 8.28
C ASP A 167 10.24 2.72 8.61
N ILE A 168 10.36 1.77 9.53
CA ILE A 168 9.26 0.91 9.96
C ILE A 168 9.03 1.11 11.45
N LYS A 169 7.82 1.57 11.80
CA LYS A 169 7.40 1.70 13.19
C LYS A 169 6.59 0.48 13.58
N TRP A 170 7.01 -0.18 14.65
CA TRP A 170 6.35 -1.39 15.11
C TRP A 170 4.87 -1.15 15.43
N VAL A 171 3.94 -2.01 14.99
CA VAL A 171 4.18 -3.24 14.20
C VAL A 171 3.94 -3.08 12.69
N ASN A 172 3.25 -2.01 12.28
CA ASN A 172 2.49 -2.04 11.02
C ASN A 172 2.51 -0.72 10.24
N ASP A 173 3.37 0.24 10.61
CA ASP A 173 3.37 1.56 9.97
C ASP A 173 4.71 1.85 9.30
N ILE A 174 4.66 2.40 8.08
CA ILE A 174 5.83 2.84 7.33
C ILE A 174 5.95 4.36 7.42
N TYR A 175 7.14 4.84 7.70
CA TYR A 175 7.47 6.25 7.91
C TYR A 175 8.50 6.73 6.91
N LEU A 176 8.37 8.00 6.51
CA LEU A 176 9.37 8.74 5.77
C LEU A 176 9.45 10.14 6.37
N ASN A 177 10.65 10.59 6.73
CA ASN A 177 10.87 11.89 7.35
C ASN A 177 9.96 12.13 8.57
N GLN A 178 9.89 11.13 9.46
CA GLN A 178 9.07 11.14 10.70
C GLN A 178 7.55 11.26 10.47
N LYS A 179 7.08 11.15 9.23
CA LYS A 179 5.65 11.14 8.90
C LYS A 179 5.24 9.76 8.40
N LYS A 180 4.05 9.32 8.82
CA LYS A 180 3.47 8.06 8.36
C LYS A 180 3.09 8.18 6.88
N ILE A 181 3.62 7.29 6.05
CA ILE A 181 3.29 7.19 4.62
C ILE A 181 2.47 5.95 4.28
N ALA A 182 2.52 4.90 5.10
CA ALA A 182 1.70 3.72 4.90
C ALA A 182 1.27 3.08 6.22
N GLY A 183 0.17 2.33 6.17
CA GLY A 183 -0.30 1.48 7.26
C GLY A 183 -0.74 0.11 6.74
N ILE A 184 -0.43 -0.92 7.52
CA ILE A 184 -0.76 -2.31 7.25
C ILE A 184 -1.80 -2.78 8.28
N LEU A 185 -2.76 -3.57 7.85
CA LEU A 185 -3.79 -4.20 8.69
C LEU A 185 -3.97 -5.64 8.25
N THR A 186 -3.50 -6.60 9.07
CA THR A 186 -3.73 -8.02 8.83
C THR A 186 -4.89 -8.52 9.69
N GLU A 187 -5.85 -9.22 9.08
CA GLU A 187 -6.93 -9.91 9.76
C GLU A 187 -6.93 -11.38 9.35
N ALA A 188 -7.12 -12.28 10.32
CA ALA A 188 -7.20 -13.72 10.10
C ALA A 188 -8.62 -14.21 10.33
N ILE A 189 -9.05 -15.20 9.54
CA ILE A 189 -10.33 -15.89 9.67
C ILE A 189 -10.04 -17.35 10.03
N THR A 190 -10.62 -17.78 11.15
CA THR A 190 -10.43 -19.14 11.69
C THR A 190 -11.69 -19.96 11.50
N SER A 191 -11.54 -21.17 10.97
CA SER A 191 -12.60 -22.16 10.94
C SER A 191 -12.81 -22.73 12.33
N VAL A 192 -14.04 -22.60 12.86
CA VAL A 192 -14.42 -23.15 14.17
C VAL A 192 -14.37 -24.68 14.16
N GLU A 193 -14.67 -25.32 13.03
CA GLU A 193 -14.69 -26.77 12.89
C GLU A 193 -13.29 -27.40 12.93
N THR A 194 -12.33 -26.79 12.22
CA THR A 194 -10.98 -27.34 12.07
C THR A 194 -9.96 -26.71 13.02
N GLY A 195 -10.27 -25.55 13.59
CA GLY A 195 -9.31 -24.74 14.37
C GLY A 195 -8.22 -24.07 13.54
N LEU A 196 -8.23 -24.24 12.21
CA LEU A 196 -7.25 -23.68 11.29
C LEU A 196 -7.60 -22.24 10.91
N VAL A 197 -6.58 -21.43 10.66
CA VAL A 197 -6.74 -20.16 9.96
C VAL A 197 -6.86 -20.44 8.47
N THR A 198 -8.08 -20.37 7.96
CA THR A 198 -8.40 -20.69 6.56
C THR A 198 -8.02 -19.54 5.64
N ASP A 199 -8.19 -18.31 6.11
CA ASP A 199 -8.01 -17.12 5.30
C ASP A 199 -7.30 -16.01 6.07
N VAL A 200 -6.48 -15.24 5.36
CA VAL A 200 -5.82 -14.04 5.87
C VAL A 200 -6.05 -12.91 4.87
N ILE A 201 -6.40 -11.73 5.37
CA ILE A 201 -6.56 -10.51 4.56
C ILE A 201 -5.55 -9.46 5.03
N ILE A 202 -4.64 -9.09 4.14
CA ILE A 202 -3.60 -8.09 4.37
C ILE A 202 -4.00 -6.79 3.68
N GLY A 203 -4.57 -5.86 4.45
CA GLY A 203 -4.85 -4.50 4.00
C GLY A 203 -3.61 -3.61 4.05
N VAL A 204 -3.35 -2.86 2.98
CA VAL A 204 -2.26 -1.91 2.84
C VAL A 204 -2.82 -0.60 2.28
N GLY A 205 -2.63 0.49 3.03
CA GLY A 205 -2.86 1.85 2.55
C GLY A 205 -1.52 2.56 2.38
N ILE A 206 -1.27 3.17 1.21
CA ILE A 206 -0.06 3.96 0.93
C ILE A 206 -0.47 5.34 0.44
N ASN A 207 0.07 6.36 1.09
CA ASN A 207 0.04 7.73 0.64
C ASN A 207 1.11 7.88 -0.45
N PHE A 208 0.75 7.59 -1.70
CA PHE A 208 1.71 7.61 -2.81
C PHE A 208 2.14 9.03 -3.16
N SER A 209 1.17 9.90 -3.42
CA SER A 209 1.37 11.30 -3.80
C SER A 209 0.21 12.19 -3.37
N ILE A 210 -0.35 11.94 -2.18
CA ILE A 210 -1.39 12.79 -1.58
C ILE A 210 -0.76 14.14 -1.21
N THR A 211 -1.36 15.23 -1.68
CA THR A 211 -0.87 16.60 -1.44
C THR A 211 -1.66 17.33 -0.36
N ASP A 212 -2.95 17.01 -0.20
CA ASP A 212 -3.83 17.66 0.76
C ASP A 212 -4.32 16.69 1.84
N PHE A 213 -3.80 16.87 3.05
CA PHE A 213 -4.20 16.14 4.24
C PHE A 213 -5.09 17.00 5.15
N PRO A 214 -6.09 16.41 5.81
CA PRO A 214 -6.85 17.08 6.87
C PRO A 214 -5.93 17.70 7.92
N LYS A 215 -6.31 18.86 8.49
CA LYS A 215 -5.48 19.64 9.43
C LYS A 215 -4.89 18.81 10.57
N ASN A 216 -5.66 17.87 11.13
CA ASN A 216 -5.23 16.99 12.22
C ASN A 216 -4.19 15.93 11.80
N LEU A 217 -3.98 15.73 10.51
CA LEU A 217 -3.02 14.76 9.93
C LEU A 217 -1.79 15.42 9.32
N GLN A 218 -1.80 16.71 9.00
CA GLN A 218 -0.71 17.38 8.27
C GLN A 218 0.68 17.24 8.93
N THR A 219 0.73 17.15 10.26
CA THR A 219 1.98 16.95 11.02
C THR A 219 2.37 15.48 11.20
N LYS A 220 1.43 14.55 11.00
CA LYS A 220 1.60 13.11 11.29
C LYS A 220 1.70 12.24 10.04
N ALA A 221 1.06 12.65 8.96
CA ALA A 221 0.98 11.93 7.70
C ALA A 221 1.77 12.66 6.61
N GLY A 222 2.41 11.88 5.76
CA GLY A 222 3.13 12.34 4.57
C GLY A 222 2.85 11.42 3.39
N SER A 223 3.45 11.73 2.25
CA SER A 223 3.37 10.92 1.04
C SER A 223 4.77 10.50 0.60
N LEU A 224 4.86 9.36 -0.09
CA LEU A 224 6.11 8.86 -0.66
C LEU A 224 6.72 9.87 -1.64
N PHE A 225 5.89 10.49 -2.48
CA PHE A 225 6.29 11.53 -3.42
C PHE A 225 5.52 12.83 -3.18
N GLN A 226 6.24 13.91 -2.92
CA GLN A 226 5.67 15.27 -2.83
C GLN A 226 5.65 16.00 -4.18
N GLN A 227 6.41 15.51 -5.14
CA GLN A 227 6.54 16.03 -6.49
C GLN A 227 6.16 14.94 -7.49
N LYS A 228 6.44 15.16 -8.78
CA LYS A 228 6.25 14.14 -9.82
C LYS A 228 6.98 12.85 -9.42
N ALA A 229 6.21 11.79 -9.25
CA ALA A 229 6.74 10.48 -8.93
C ALA A 229 7.62 9.96 -10.10
N PRO A 230 8.81 9.41 -9.82
CA PRO A 230 9.66 8.79 -10.84
C PRO A 230 9.13 7.42 -11.28
N ILE A 231 8.13 6.89 -10.58
CA ILE A 231 7.50 5.59 -10.80
C ILE A 231 5.99 5.75 -10.78
N THR A 232 5.27 4.76 -11.31
CA THR A 232 3.82 4.64 -11.27
C THR A 232 3.35 3.83 -10.06
N ARG A 233 2.07 3.97 -9.71
CA ARG A 233 1.39 3.12 -8.74
C ARG A 233 1.33 1.68 -9.22
N ASN A 234 1.16 1.42 -10.51
CA ASN A 234 1.17 0.04 -11.04
C ASN A 234 2.51 -0.65 -10.76
N GLU A 235 3.63 0.00 -11.07
CA GLU A 235 4.98 -0.52 -10.78
C GLU A 235 5.18 -0.78 -9.30
N LEU A 236 4.79 0.17 -8.43
CA LEU A 236 4.95 -0.01 -6.98
C LEU A 236 4.08 -1.16 -6.45
N ILE A 237 2.82 -1.26 -6.88
CA ILE A 237 1.92 -2.35 -6.44
C ILE A 237 2.48 -3.70 -6.88
N ALA A 238 2.87 -3.82 -8.15
CA ALA A 238 3.43 -5.06 -8.69
C ALA A 238 4.70 -5.46 -7.94
N GLU A 239 5.64 -4.54 -7.76
CA GLU A 239 6.91 -4.83 -7.09
C GLU A 239 6.72 -5.19 -5.61
N ILE A 240 5.76 -4.58 -4.90
CA ILE A 240 5.44 -4.96 -3.51
C ILE A 240 5.04 -6.43 -3.44
N TRP A 241 4.10 -6.86 -4.28
CA TRP A 241 3.61 -8.23 -4.22
C TRP A 241 4.61 -9.22 -4.80
N LYS A 242 5.35 -8.84 -5.84
CA LYS A 242 6.50 -9.61 -6.30
C LYS A 242 7.51 -9.84 -5.16
N CYS A 243 7.93 -8.78 -4.46
CA CYS A 243 8.83 -8.90 -3.31
C CYS A 243 8.23 -9.77 -2.20
N PHE A 244 6.94 -9.66 -1.93
CA PHE A 244 6.26 -10.43 -0.88
C PHE A 244 6.27 -11.94 -1.16
N TYR A 245 6.09 -12.37 -2.42
CA TYR A 245 6.05 -13.79 -2.79
C TYR A 245 7.43 -14.38 -3.14
N GLU A 246 8.31 -13.58 -3.75
CA GLU A 246 9.58 -14.09 -4.32
C GLU A 246 10.81 -13.83 -3.44
N THR A 247 10.69 -13.02 -2.40
CA THR A 247 11.81 -12.79 -1.46
C THR A 247 11.77 -13.80 -0.33
N GLU A 248 12.95 -14.32 0.03
CA GLU A 248 13.11 -15.19 1.19
C GLU A 248 12.56 -14.55 2.47
N VAL A 249 11.82 -15.34 3.25
CA VAL A 249 11.15 -14.90 4.48
C VAL A 249 12.14 -14.23 5.44
N ASP A 250 13.31 -14.85 5.63
CA ASP A 250 14.37 -14.34 6.51
C ASP A 250 14.91 -12.99 6.06
N GLU A 251 14.98 -12.73 4.75
CA GLU A 251 15.40 -11.44 4.21
C GLU A 251 14.35 -10.36 4.55
N LEU A 252 13.05 -10.64 4.35
CA LEU A 252 11.99 -9.68 4.67
C LEU A 252 11.93 -9.37 6.17
N LEU A 253 12.09 -10.38 7.02
CA LEU A 253 12.17 -10.21 8.48
C LEU A 253 13.41 -9.40 8.87
N TYR A 254 14.57 -9.68 8.26
CA TYR A 254 15.78 -8.90 8.46
C TYR A 254 15.60 -7.43 8.08
N LEU A 255 15.03 -7.14 6.91
CA LEU A 255 14.76 -5.78 6.44
C LEU A 255 13.80 -5.06 7.39
N TYR A 256 12.75 -5.75 7.86
CA TYR A 256 11.84 -5.21 8.86
C TYR A 256 12.57 -4.77 10.14
N LYS A 257 13.37 -5.67 10.74
CA LYS A 257 14.09 -5.39 11.98
C LYS A 257 15.14 -4.30 11.78
N LYS A 258 15.89 -4.35 10.67
CA LYS A 258 16.92 -3.36 10.32
C LYS A 258 16.36 -1.94 10.17
N ARG A 259 15.14 -1.82 9.62
CA ARG A 259 14.46 -0.54 9.42
C ARG A 259 13.53 -0.15 10.57
N SER A 260 13.56 -0.92 11.66
CA SER A 260 12.78 -0.59 12.84
C SER A 260 13.29 0.67 13.51
N ILE A 261 12.43 1.68 13.68
CA ILE A 261 12.78 2.91 14.41
C ILE A 261 12.59 2.80 15.91
N VAL A 262 12.01 1.70 16.40
CA VAL A 262 11.76 1.52 17.85
C VAL A 262 12.88 0.74 18.52
N LEU A 263 13.59 -0.13 17.81
CA LEU A 263 14.66 -0.93 18.40
C LEU A 263 15.79 -0.06 18.96
N GLY A 264 16.19 -0.36 20.19
CA GLY A 264 17.20 0.39 20.93
C GLY A 264 16.72 1.75 21.46
N LYS A 265 15.43 2.08 21.36
CA LYS A 265 14.86 3.36 21.83
C LYS A 265 13.98 3.17 23.06
N GLU A 266 13.89 4.24 23.84
CA GLU A 266 12.89 4.39 24.89
C GLU A 266 11.52 4.65 24.26
N ILE A 267 10.59 3.75 24.55
CA ILE A 267 9.22 3.81 24.06
C ILE A 267 8.24 3.84 25.23
N SER A 268 7.05 4.37 24.97
CA SER A 268 5.90 4.24 25.85
C SER A 268 4.77 3.50 25.16
N PHE A 269 4.03 2.71 25.93
CA PHE A 269 2.88 1.95 25.46
C PHE A 269 1.80 1.92 26.53
N LYS A 270 0.56 1.66 26.11
CA LYS A 270 -0.59 1.59 27.01
C LYS A 270 -0.93 0.13 27.33
N GLN A 271 -0.99 -0.20 28.61
CA GLN A 271 -1.43 -1.51 29.12
C GLN A 271 -2.37 -1.28 30.29
N ASP A 272 -3.56 -1.90 30.28
CA ASP A 272 -4.56 -1.79 31.35
C ASP A 272 -4.91 -0.37 31.80
N SER A 273 -4.89 0.57 30.84
CA SER A 273 -5.09 2.02 31.04
C SER A 273 -3.92 2.80 31.63
N GLU A 274 -2.82 2.16 31.96
CA GLU A 274 -1.59 2.79 32.40
C GLU A 274 -0.62 3.00 31.23
N ILE A 275 0.21 4.05 31.33
CA ILE A 275 1.29 4.30 30.37
C ILE A 275 2.57 3.76 30.99
N ILE A 276 3.09 2.70 30.40
CA ILE A 276 4.36 2.08 30.79
C ILE A 276 5.43 2.56 29.82
N SER A 277 6.63 2.80 30.34
CA SER A 277 7.80 3.16 29.53
C SER A 277 8.90 2.11 29.71
N GLY A 278 9.68 1.90 28.66
CA GLY A 278 10.83 1.00 28.68
C GLY A 278 11.56 0.97 27.35
N ARG A 279 12.67 0.23 27.32
CA ARG A 279 13.56 0.15 26.18
C ARG A 279 13.17 -1.02 25.27
N ALA A 280 12.83 -0.73 24.02
CA ALA A 280 12.58 -1.78 23.03
C ALA A 280 13.89 -2.48 22.65
N CYS A 281 13.98 -3.78 22.92
CA CYS A 281 15.21 -4.55 22.84
C CYS A 281 15.27 -5.42 21.58
N GLU A 282 14.18 -6.08 21.24
CA GLU A 282 14.14 -7.10 20.19
C GLU A 282 12.75 -7.20 19.57
N ILE A 283 12.69 -7.61 18.30
CA ILE A 283 11.44 -8.08 17.66
C ILE A 283 11.62 -9.55 17.30
N SER A 284 10.73 -10.41 17.79
CA SER A 284 10.74 -11.84 17.45
C SER A 284 10.35 -12.07 15.99
N ASP A 285 10.60 -13.27 15.47
CA ASP A 285 10.20 -13.64 14.10
C ASP A 285 8.68 -13.73 13.92
N HIS A 286 7.94 -13.85 15.02
CA HIS A 286 6.47 -13.75 15.05
C HIS A 286 5.95 -12.31 15.26
N GLY A 287 6.84 -11.31 15.30
CA GLY A 287 6.47 -9.90 15.37
C GLY A 287 6.18 -9.36 16.77
N GLN A 288 6.48 -10.11 17.84
CA GLN A 288 6.36 -9.61 19.21
C GLN A 288 7.51 -8.64 19.52
N LEU A 289 7.25 -7.59 20.30
CA LEU A 289 8.27 -6.62 20.71
C LEU A 289 8.69 -6.89 22.16
N GLN A 290 9.97 -7.18 22.39
CA GLN A 290 10.54 -7.30 23.73
C GLN A 290 10.87 -5.92 24.28
N ILE A 291 10.41 -5.64 25.49
CA ILE A 291 10.66 -4.38 26.20
C ILE A 291 11.35 -4.70 27.52
N GLU A 292 12.45 -4.00 27.80
CA GLU A 292 13.09 -3.97 29.10
C GLU A 292 12.53 -2.78 29.91
N LEU A 293 11.91 -3.10 31.04
CA LEU A 293 11.34 -2.12 31.96
C LEU A 293 12.43 -1.46 32.82
N PRO A 294 12.16 -0.32 33.47
CA PRO A 294 13.10 0.33 34.39
C PRO A 294 13.56 -0.57 35.55
N THR A 295 12.77 -1.59 35.89
CA THR A 295 13.09 -2.61 36.90
C THR A 295 14.13 -3.62 36.42
N GLY A 296 14.48 -3.63 35.13
CA GLY A 296 15.30 -4.66 34.46
C GLY A 296 14.51 -5.89 34.00
N GLU A 297 13.20 -5.97 34.30
CA GLU A 297 12.33 -7.04 33.82
C GLU A 297 12.10 -6.92 32.31
N LYS A 298 12.04 -8.06 31.61
CA LYS A 298 11.75 -8.13 30.18
C LYS A 298 10.36 -8.71 29.93
N ILE A 299 9.55 -7.98 29.17
CA ILE A 299 8.19 -8.39 28.78
C ILE A 299 8.06 -8.44 27.26
N TRP A 300 7.11 -9.24 26.76
CA TRP A 300 6.77 -9.31 25.34
C TRP A 300 5.43 -8.63 25.07
N LEU A 301 5.41 -7.67 24.14
CA LEU A 301 4.17 -7.14 23.58
C LEU A 301 3.81 -7.90 22.30
N HIS A 302 2.63 -8.52 22.34
CA HIS A 302 2.07 -9.24 21.19
C HIS A 302 1.33 -8.32 20.22
N SER A 303 0.78 -7.22 20.74
CA SER A 303 0.10 -6.19 19.96
C SER A 303 0.05 -4.90 20.77
N GLY A 304 -0.26 -3.79 20.11
CA GLY A 304 -0.46 -2.50 20.78
C GLY A 304 -0.05 -1.32 19.91
N GLU A 305 -0.02 -0.14 20.53
CA GLU A 305 0.57 1.06 19.94
C GLU A 305 1.72 1.51 20.83
N VAL A 306 2.89 1.70 20.22
CA VAL A 306 4.07 2.27 20.88
C VAL A 306 4.28 3.69 20.40
N SER A 307 4.73 4.55 21.30
CA SER A 307 5.13 5.92 21.02
C SER A 307 6.60 6.10 21.34
N LEU A 308 7.34 6.72 20.43
CA LEU A 308 8.71 7.12 20.69
C LEU A 308 8.70 8.32 21.64
N THR A 309 9.53 8.26 22.69
CA THR A 309 9.72 9.38 23.61
C THR A 309 10.50 10.52 22.95
N LYS A 310 11.40 10.20 22.02
CA LYS A 310 12.13 11.12 21.12
C LYS A 310 12.33 10.46 19.75
N TRP A 311 12.14 11.23 18.68
CA TRP A 311 12.37 10.81 17.29
C TRP A 311 13.82 11.01 16.89
#